data_AF-A0A7S3TZ30-F1
#
_entry.id   AF-A0A7S3TZ30-F1
#
_cell.length_a   1.000
_cell.length_b   1.000
_cell.length_c   1.000
_cell.angle_alpha   90.00
_cell.angle_beta   90.00
_cell.angle_gamma   90.00
#
_symmetry.space_group_name_H-M   'P 1'
#
loop_
_entity.id
_entity.type
_entity.pdbx_description
1 polymer ?
#
loop_
_entity_poly.entity_id
_entity_poly.type
_entity_poly.pdbx_seq_one_letter_code
_entity_poly.pdbx_strand_id
1 'polypeptide(L)'
;PLRRHFARDVPVSQNPGGRPGEGKMTFVKLPGSEKAEASKWEGGMPEGVADPAELGFVPVIAGPGDLVVIHGQVDHCSLPNVSEKSRHTFQLHIVEGREGGVQWDERNWLAYPPGKAFPKFRSLPKDAV
;
A
#
# COMPACT_ATOMS: atom_id res chain seq x y z
N PRO A 1 2.98 10.44 -11.09
CA PRO A 1 1.93 9.53 -10.56
C PRO A 1 1.45 10.01 -9.20
N LEU A 2 0.15 10.02 -8.93
CA LEU A 2 -0.37 10.24 -7.58
C LEU A 2 0.08 9.06 -6.73
N ARG A 3 1.05 9.26 -5.84
CA ARG A 3 1.50 8.22 -4.92
C ARG A 3 0.57 8.23 -3.69
N ARG A 4 0.13 7.05 -3.28
CA ARG A 4 -0.82 6.87 -2.18
C ARG A 4 -0.05 6.87 -0.86
N HIS A 5 -0.55 7.61 0.13
CA HIS A 5 0.05 7.69 1.45
C HIS A 5 -1.03 7.39 2.50
N PHE A 6 -0.89 6.28 3.21
CA PHE A 6 -1.72 6.03 4.40
C PHE A 6 -1.19 6.92 5.51
N ALA A 7 -1.90 8.01 5.84
CA ALA A 7 -1.41 9.00 6.77
C ALA A 7 -2.20 8.99 8.09
N ARG A 8 -1.51 9.15 9.22
CA ARG A 8 -2.13 9.64 10.46
C ARG A 8 -1.99 11.16 10.49
N ASP A 9 -2.95 11.83 11.11
CA ASP A 9 -2.87 13.28 11.42
C ASP A 9 -2.68 14.19 10.19
N VAL A 10 -3.38 13.89 9.09
CA VAL A 10 -3.40 14.78 7.93
C VAL A 10 -4.02 16.14 8.29
N PRO A 11 -3.45 17.26 7.80
CA PRO A 11 -4.01 18.60 8.04
C PRO A 11 -5.51 18.64 7.71
N VAL A 12 -6.30 19.43 8.45
CA VAL A 12 -7.77 19.51 8.26
C VAL A 12 -8.15 19.87 6.82
N SER A 13 -7.33 20.66 6.12
CA SER A 13 -7.49 20.96 4.69
C SER A 13 -7.46 19.73 3.77
N GLN A 14 -6.83 18.65 4.22
CA GLN A 14 -6.73 17.34 3.56
C GLN A 14 -7.57 16.26 4.27
N ASN A 15 -8.20 16.60 5.41
CA ASN A 15 -9.07 15.73 6.20
C ASN A 15 -10.34 16.45 6.71
N PRO A 16 -11.19 16.99 5.83
CA PRO A 16 -12.44 17.62 6.26
C PRO A 16 -13.33 16.59 6.97
N GLY A 17 -13.61 16.85 8.25
CA GLY A 17 -14.47 16.02 9.10
C GLY A 17 -13.79 14.86 9.84
N GLY A 18 -12.49 14.61 9.65
CA GLY A 18 -11.78 13.56 10.38
C GLY A 18 -11.23 14.03 11.73
N ARG A 19 -11.14 13.13 12.72
CA ARG A 19 -10.59 13.45 14.04
C ARG A 19 -9.06 13.38 14.03
N PRO A 20 -8.35 14.22 14.83
CA PRO A 20 -6.94 14.01 15.11
C PRO A 20 -6.71 12.57 15.62
N GLY A 21 -5.71 11.89 15.10
CA GLY A 21 -5.36 10.50 15.42
C GLY A 21 -6.07 9.43 14.59
N GLU A 22 -7.10 9.76 13.80
CA GLU A 22 -7.68 8.81 12.85
C GLU A 22 -6.71 8.57 11.69
N GLY A 23 -6.27 7.32 11.52
CA GLY A 23 -5.54 6.91 10.32
C GLY A 23 -6.47 6.98 9.12
N LYS A 24 -6.12 7.75 8.09
CA LYS A 24 -6.87 7.87 6.86
C LYS A 24 -6.00 7.63 5.64
N MET A 25 -6.60 7.03 4.63
CA MET A 25 -5.98 6.97 3.31
C MET A 25 -6.00 8.33 2.63
N THR A 26 -4.81 8.87 2.33
CA THR A 26 -4.66 10.16 1.67
C THR A 26 -3.80 10.06 0.41
N PHE A 27 -4.11 10.87 -0.59
CA PHE A 27 -3.38 10.92 -1.84
C PHE A 27 -2.49 12.15 -1.82
N VAL A 28 -1.17 11.95 -1.75
CA VAL A 28 -0.20 13.05 -1.61
C VAL A 28 0.89 12.89 -2.67
N LYS A 29 1.22 13.98 -3.38
CA LYS A 29 2.39 13.99 -4.28
C LYS A 29 3.67 14.04 -3.44
N LEU A 30 4.59 13.11 -3.68
CA LEU A 30 5.90 13.09 -2.99
C LEU A 30 6.88 14.09 -3.64
N PRO A 31 7.82 14.68 -2.88
CA PRO A 31 8.91 15.50 -3.44
C PRO A 31 9.70 14.73 -4.51
N GLY A 32 10.04 15.37 -5.63
CA GLY A 32 10.76 14.72 -6.75
C GLY A 32 9.87 13.92 -7.70
N SER A 33 8.58 13.80 -7.40
CA SER A 33 7.61 13.22 -8.35
C SER A 33 7.17 14.19 -9.45
N GLU A 34 7.73 15.43 -9.50
CA GLU A 34 7.34 16.44 -10.48
C GLU A 34 7.68 16.02 -11.92
N LYS A 35 8.74 15.23 -12.08
CA LYS A 35 9.22 14.72 -13.38
C LYS A 35 8.62 13.37 -13.76
N ALA A 36 7.94 12.72 -12.83
CA ALA A 36 7.31 11.44 -13.10
C ALA A 36 5.93 11.70 -13.70
N GLU A 37 5.81 11.48 -15.02
CA GLU A 37 4.53 11.35 -15.72
C GLU A 37 3.59 10.54 -14.83
N ALA A 38 2.42 11.10 -14.52
CA ALA A 38 1.42 10.33 -13.83
C ALA A 38 0.90 9.24 -14.75
N SER A 39 1.19 7.98 -14.39
CA SER A 39 0.26 6.90 -14.70
C SER A 39 -1.12 7.42 -14.31
N LYS A 40 -2.03 7.42 -15.28
CA LYS A 40 -3.39 7.92 -15.10
C LYS A 40 -4.02 7.13 -13.94
N TRP A 41 -4.09 7.75 -12.76
CA TRP A 41 -4.82 7.18 -11.63
C TRP A 41 -6.23 7.76 -11.67
N GLU A 42 -7.20 6.94 -12.03
CA GLU A 42 -8.61 7.29 -12.20
C GLU A 42 -9.41 7.09 -10.90
N GLY A 43 -8.84 7.46 -9.76
CA GLY A 43 -9.43 7.09 -8.48
C GLY A 43 -10.83 7.63 -8.21
N GLY A 44 -11.78 6.71 -8.08
CA GLY A 44 -12.89 6.75 -7.14
C GLY A 44 -13.48 5.34 -6.98
N MET A 45 -13.88 4.94 -5.77
CA MET A 45 -14.91 3.89 -5.62
C MET A 45 -15.86 4.19 -4.45
N PRO A 46 -16.95 4.90 -4.74
CA PRO A 46 -18.24 4.72 -4.05
C PRO A 46 -19.44 4.66 -5.03
N GLU A 47 -20.58 4.18 -4.52
CA GLU A 47 -21.88 3.80 -5.17
C GLU A 47 -21.95 3.67 -6.71
N GLY A 48 -22.29 2.47 -7.19
CA GLY A 48 -22.32 2.14 -8.63
C GLY A 48 -20.99 1.61 -9.18
N VAL A 49 -20.10 1.21 -8.27
CA VAL A 49 -18.78 0.61 -8.47
C VAL A 49 -18.79 -0.36 -9.65
N ALA A 50 -18.27 0.10 -10.80
CA ALA A 50 -18.09 -0.68 -12.02
C ALA A 50 -17.30 -1.96 -11.72
N ASP A 51 -17.55 -3.03 -12.48
CA ASP A 51 -16.82 -4.28 -12.33
C ASP A 51 -15.31 -3.97 -12.48
N PRO A 52 -14.41 -4.41 -11.56
CA PRO A 52 -12.97 -4.21 -11.72
C PRO A 52 -12.45 -4.59 -13.11
N ALA A 53 -13.06 -5.56 -13.78
CA ALA A 53 -12.73 -5.91 -15.15
C ALA A 53 -12.96 -4.74 -16.13
N GLU A 54 -14.04 -3.96 -15.97
CA GLU A 54 -14.34 -2.76 -16.77
C GLU A 54 -13.32 -1.64 -16.54
N LEU A 55 -12.65 -1.66 -15.39
CA LEU A 55 -11.57 -0.73 -15.03
C LEU A 55 -10.18 -1.26 -15.43
N GLY A 56 -10.12 -2.36 -16.16
CA GLY A 56 -8.88 -2.96 -16.65
C GLY A 56 -8.10 -3.76 -15.60
N PHE A 57 -8.70 -4.09 -14.45
CA PHE A 57 -8.07 -5.00 -13.50
C PHE A 57 -8.08 -6.43 -14.05
N VAL A 58 -6.96 -7.12 -13.90
CA VAL A 58 -6.80 -8.52 -14.30
C VAL A 58 -6.77 -9.39 -13.03
N PRO A 59 -7.60 -10.45 -12.94
CA PRO A 59 -7.60 -11.34 -11.79
C PRO A 59 -6.30 -12.15 -11.74
N VAL A 60 -5.69 -12.21 -10.55
CA VAL A 60 -4.54 -13.08 -10.25
C VAL A 60 -5.03 -14.26 -9.43
N ILE A 61 -5.02 -15.45 -10.03
CA ILE A 61 -5.43 -16.70 -9.37
C ILE A 61 -4.20 -17.31 -8.70
N ALA A 62 -4.34 -17.66 -7.42
CA ALA A 62 -3.30 -18.25 -6.60
C ALA A 62 -3.86 -19.45 -5.82
N GLY A 63 -3.08 -20.53 -5.73
CA GLY A 63 -3.34 -21.70 -4.92
C GLY A 63 -2.74 -21.62 -3.52
N PRO A 64 -3.04 -22.59 -2.63
CA PRO A 64 -2.41 -22.67 -1.32
C PRO A 64 -0.89 -22.81 -1.44
N GLY A 65 -0.14 -21.92 -0.79
CA GLY A 65 1.32 -21.91 -0.80
C GLY A 65 1.95 -21.02 -1.88
N ASP A 66 1.16 -20.50 -2.82
CA ASP A 66 1.66 -19.57 -3.83
C ASP A 66 2.08 -18.24 -3.20
N LEU A 67 3.16 -17.67 -3.76
CA LEU A 67 3.64 -16.35 -3.40
C LEU A 67 3.29 -15.34 -4.49
N VAL A 68 2.48 -14.35 -4.14
CA VAL A 68 2.19 -13.20 -5.01
C VAL A 68 3.00 -12.00 -4.51
N VAL A 69 3.90 -11.47 -5.36
CA VAL A 69 4.69 -10.28 -5.05
C VAL A 69 4.01 -9.06 -5.65
N ILE A 70 3.64 -8.11 -4.81
CA ILE A 70 2.97 -6.87 -5.23
C ILE A 70 3.94 -5.70 -5.01
N HIS A 71 4.31 -5.03 -6.09
CA HIS A 71 5.09 -3.80 -5.99
C HIS A 71 4.26 -2.70 -5.31
N GLY A 72 4.85 -1.91 -4.41
CA GLY A 72 4.13 -0.93 -3.58
C GLY A 72 3.42 0.22 -4.33
N GLN A 73 3.54 0.26 -5.66
CA GLN A 73 2.85 1.23 -6.53
C GLN A 73 1.80 0.60 -7.45
N VAL A 74 1.63 -0.72 -7.41
CA VAL A 74 0.61 -1.40 -8.21
C VAL A 74 -0.74 -1.23 -7.54
N ASP A 75 -1.70 -0.73 -8.31
CA ASP A 75 -3.09 -0.69 -7.88
C ASP A 75 -3.64 -2.10 -7.82
N HIS A 76 -4.18 -2.47 -6.66
CA HIS A 76 -4.73 -3.79 -6.41
C HIS A 76 -5.96 -3.69 -5.51
N CYS A 77 -6.89 -4.61 -5.72
CA CYS A 77 -8.09 -4.75 -4.91
C CYS A 77 -8.49 -6.22 -4.83
N SER A 78 -9.37 -6.55 -3.89
CA SER A 78 -10.01 -7.86 -3.83
C SER A 78 -11.51 -7.70 -3.72
N LEU A 79 -12.26 -8.44 -4.52
CA LEU A 79 -13.71 -8.50 -4.41
C LEU A 79 -14.13 -9.28 -3.14
N PRO A 80 -15.37 -9.03 -2.64
CA PRO A 80 -15.97 -9.81 -1.57
C PRO A 80 -15.92 -11.30 -1.86
N ASN A 81 -15.64 -12.10 -0.83
CA ASN A 81 -15.75 -13.54 -0.96
C ASN A 81 -17.21 -13.96 -0.78
N VAL A 82 -17.86 -14.34 -1.88
CA VAL A 82 -19.26 -14.81 -1.89
C VAL A 82 -19.39 -16.33 -1.78
N SER A 83 -18.27 -17.04 -1.63
CA SER A 83 -18.27 -18.50 -1.49
C SER A 83 -18.33 -18.95 -0.03
N GLU A 84 -18.68 -20.21 0.19
CA GLU A 84 -18.68 -20.84 1.53
C GLU A 84 -17.27 -21.19 2.04
N LYS A 85 -16.23 -21.07 1.19
CA LYS A 85 -14.85 -21.40 1.54
C LYS A 85 -14.11 -20.15 2.01
N SER A 86 -13.29 -20.27 3.06
CA SER A 86 -12.43 -19.17 3.48
C SER A 86 -11.28 -18.93 2.49
N ARG A 87 -10.84 -17.67 2.39
CA ARG A 87 -9.71 -17.22 1.55
C ARG A 87 -8.63 -16.58 2.43
N HIS A 88 -8.04 -17.38 3.32
CA HIS A 88 -6.99 -16.90 4.20
C HIS A 88 -5.72 -16.55 3.42
N THR A 89 -5.08 -15.45 3.82
CA THR A 89 -3.79 -15.01 3.26
C THR A 89 -2.88 -14.55 4.38
N PHE A 90 -1.58 -14.70 4.18
CA PHE A 90 -0.57 -14.09 5.03
C PHE A 90 0.18 -13.05 4.19
N GLN A 91 0.26 -11.82 4.69
CA GLN A 91 0.79 -10.69 3.95
C GLN A 91 1.91 -10.02 4.75
N LEU A 92 3.02 -9.76 4.06
CA LEU A 92 4.15 -9.01 4.60
C LEU A 92 4.45 -7.84 3.67
N HIS A 93 4.61 -6.65 4.27
CA HIS A 93 5.09 -5.47 3.56
C HIS A 93 6.56 -5.26 3.92
N ILE A 94 7.40 -5.16 2.90
CA ILE A 94 8.86 -5.03 3.06
C ILE A 94 9.27 -3.73 2.39
N VAL A 95 10.13 -2.98 3.07
CA VAL A 95 10.76 -1.76 2.55
C VAL A 95 12.27 -1.88 2.71
N GLU A 96 13.03 -1.28 1.80
CA GLU A 96 14.50 -1.32 1.78
C GLU A 96 15.11 -0.69 3.04
N GLY A 97 14.37 0.20 3.69
CA GLY A 97 14.79 0.88 4.91
C GLY A 97 15.99 1.80 4.71
N ARG A 98 16.55 2.29 5.82
CA ARG A 98 17.59 3.33 5.82
C ARG A 98 18.89 2.90 5.12
N GLU A 99 19.25 1.63 5.23
CA GLU A 99 20.46 1.08 4.58
C GLU A 99 20.33 1.05 3.05
N GLY A 100 19.11 0.87 2.53
CA GLY A 100 18.80 1.03 1.11
C GLY A 100 18.48 2.47 0.70
N GLY A 101 18.76 3.46 1.54
CA GLY A 101 18.51 4.88 1.25
C GLY A 101 17.05 5.31 1.36
N VAL A 102 16.18 4.49 1.95
CA VAL A 102 14.75 4.80 2.13
C VAL A 102 14.48 5.25 3.57
N GLN A 103 13.98 6.48 3.72
CA GLN A 103 13.50 6.99 5.00
C GLN A 103 12.00 6.72 5.14
N TRP A 104 11.60 6.13 6.28
CA TRP A 104 10.19 5.97 6.60
C TRP A 104 9.58 7.33 6.93
N ASP A 105 8.49 7.67 6.24
CA ASP A 105 7.83 8.96 6.40
C ASP A 105 7.06 9.03 7.73
N GLU A 106 7.28 10.09 8.49
CA GLU A 106 6.66 10.31 9.81
C GLU A 106 5.14 10.44 9.73
N ARG A 107 4.62 10.82 8.56
CA ARG A 107 3.18 10.93 8.33
C ARG A 107 2.52 9.56 8.18
N ASN A 108 3.28 8.50 7.90
CA ASN A 108 2.71 7.16 7.72
C ASN A 108 1.88 6.75 8.92
N TRP A 109 0.74 6.13 8.64
CA TRP A 109 -0.15 5.64 9.68
C TRP A 109 0.50 4.56 10.53
N LEU A 110 1.54 3.87 10.08
CA LEU A 110 2.26 2.91 10.89
C LEU A 110 3.57 3.55 11.32
N ALA A 111 3.75 3.73 12.62
CA ALA A 111 4.99 4.20 13.21
C ALA A 111 5.31 3.34 14.42
N TYR A 112 6.59 3.05 14.63
CA TYR A 112 7.06 2.41 15.85
C TYR A 112 7.38 3.49 16.90
N PRO A 113 7.37 3.14 18.20
CA PRO A 113 7.78 4.08 19.24
C PRO A 113 9.18 4.65 18.99
N PRO A 114 9.47 5.88 19.45
CA PRO A 114 10.79 6.48 19.32
C PRO A 114 11.91 5.53 19.75
N GLY A 115 12.98 5.46 18.94
CA GLY A 115 14.12 4.58 19.19
C GLY A 115 13.94 3.12 18.77
N LYS A 116 12.75 2.70 18.32
CA LYS A 116 12.51 1.33 17.83
C LYS A 116 12.38 1.30 16.31
N ALA A 117 13.30 0.59 15.65
CA ALA A 117 13.23 0.36 14.20
C ALA A 117 12.30 -0.82 13.84
N PHE A 118 11.85 -0.87 12.58
CA PHE A 118 11.20 -2.06 12.05
C PHE A 118 12.13 -3.29 12.10
N PRO A 119 11.58 -4.50 12.27
CA PRO A 119 12.37 -5.72 12.16
C PRO A 119 13.05 -5.84 10.80
N LYS A 120 14.27 -6.39 10.78
CA LYS A 120 15.02 -6.65 9.56
C LYS A 120 15.00 -8.13 9.21
N PHE A 121 14.91 -8.45 7.94
CA PHE A 121 15.21 -9.80 7.46
C PHE A 121 16.71 -10.04 7.52
N ARG A 122 17.11 -11.26 7.90
CA ARG A 122 18.51 -11.67 7.77
C ARG A 122 18.80 -11.88 6.29
N SER A 123 19.82 -11.22 5.77
CA SER A 123 20.35 -11.56 4.46
C SER A 123 20.95 -12.96 4.56
N LEU A 124 20.36 -13.92 3.86
CA LEU A 124 21.03 -15.20 3.64
C LEU A 124 22.12 -15.00 2.57
N PRO A 125 23.25 -15.72 2.66
CA PRO A 125 24.21 -15.78 1.56
C PRO A 125 23.48 -16.15 0.25
N LYS A 126 23.91 -15.58 -0.88
CA LYS A 126 23.31 -15.89 -2.18
C LYS A 126 23.39 -17.38 -2.55
N ASP A 127 24.33 -18.08 -1.93
CA ASP A 127 24.64 -19.49 -2.19
C ASP A 127 23.93 -20.44 -1.20
N ALA A 128 22.98 -19.92 -0.40
CA ALA A 128 22.30 -20.68 0.66
C ALA A 128 21.04 -21.43 0.20
N VAL A 129 20.74 -21.45 -1.11
CA VAL A 129 19.58 -22.14 -1.72
C VAL A 129 20.04 -22.98 -2.90
#